data_AF-A0A523TH39-F1
#
_entry.id   AF-A0A523TH39-F1
#
_cell.length_a   1.000
_cell.length_b   1.000
_cell.length_c   1.000
_cell.angle_alpha   90.00
_cell.angle_beta   90.00
_cell.angle_gamma   90.00
#
_symmetry.space_group_name_H-M   'P 1'
#
loop_
_entity.id
_entity.type
_entity.pdbx_description
1 polymer ?
#
loop_
_entity_poly.entity_id
_entity_poly.type
_entity_poly.pdbx_seq_one_letter_code
_entity_poly.pdbx_strand_id
1 'polypeptide(L)'
;MLSSGDEKLLEASERGLFNGDIRPELGSQFLSAPRHQIAAAIEDSTIVGFVSAVRHIHPDKPDELWINEVAVAKAYRRKGIADTLLKLLFHCGRELG
;
A
#
# COMPACT_ATOMS: atom_id res chain seq x y z
N MET A 1 2.30 0.46 -8.33
CA MET A 1 2.96 0.11 -7.04
C MET A 1 3.68 1.36 -6.57
N LEU A 2 3.69 1.61 -5.27
CA LEU A 2 4.53 2.66 -4.68
C LEU A 2 5.88 2.07 -4.27
N SER A 3 6.91 2.91 -4.34
CA SER A 3 8.30 2.56 -4.05
C SER A 3 9.08 3.77 -3.57
N SER A 4 10.38 3.60 -3.28
CA SER A 4 11.26 4.72 -2.95
C SER A 4 11.24 5.78 -4.07
N GLY A 5 11.09 7.05 -3.69
CA GLY A 5 10.88 8.17 -4.62
C GLY A 5 9.43 8.68 -4.65
N ASP A 6 8.47 7.91 -4.15
CA ASP A 6 7.05 8.28 -4.08
C ASP A 6 6.65 9.01 -2.79
N GLU A 7 7.62 9.49 -1.99
CA GLU A 7 7.36 10.14 -0.69
C GLU A 7 6.39 11.31 -0.81
N LYS A 8 6.50 12.11 -1.87
CA LYS A 8 5.59 13.24 -2.12
C LYS A 8 4.15 12.79 -2.37
N LEU A 9 3.94 11.65 -3.04
CA LEU A 9 2.60 11.08 -3.24
C LEU A 9 2.05 10.55 -1.93
N LEU A 10 2.90 9.91 -1.11
CA LEU A 10 2.53 9.46 0.22
C LEU A 10 2.08 10.63 1.09
N GLU A 11 2.86 11.71 1.15
CA GLU A 11 2.52 12.96 1.85
C GLU A 11 1.24 13.62 1.34
N ALA A 12 0.95 13.52 0.04
CA ALA A 12 -0.27 14.03 -0.59
C ALA A 12 -1.50 13.13 -0.41
N SER A 13 -1.51 12.23 0.58
CA SER A 13 -2.65 11.34 0.80
C SER A 13 -3.90 12.06 1.29
N GLU A 14 -5.06 11.63 0.79
CA GLU A 14 -6.37 12.12 1.22
C GLU A 14 -6.58 11.92 2.73
N ARG A 15 -7.27 12.87 3.38
CA ARG A 15 -7.44 12.85 4.83
C ARG A 15 -8.19 11.59 5.29
N GLY A 16 -7.69 11.00 6.38
CA GLY A 16 -8.29 9.82 6.99
C GLY A 16 -7.93 8.50 6.31
N LEU A 17 -6.95 8.49 5.40
CA LEU A 17 -6.30 7.26 4.97
C LEU A 17 -5.37 6.68 6.04
N PHE A 18 -4.69 7.55 6.79
CA PHE A 18 -3.84 7.17 7.91
C PHE A 18 -4.45 7.67 9.22
N ASN A 19 -4.15 6.98 10.33
CA ASN A 19 -4.65 7.32 11.67
C ASN A 19 -3.96 8.54 12.28
N GLY A 20 -2.85 9.01 11.70
CA GLY A 20 -2.10 10.18 12.13
C GLY A 20 -1.26 10.76 10.99
N ASP A 21 -0.47 11.78 11.29
CA ASP A 21 0.38 12.43 10.30
C ASP A 21 1.47 11.48 9.79
N ILE A 22 1.76 11.58 8.50
CA ILE A 22 2.82 10.82 7.86
C ILE A 22 4.15 11.40 8.33
N ARG A 23 4.91 10.60 9.07
CA ARG A 23 6.28 10.95 9.49
C ARG A 23 7.24 10.69 8.33
N PRO A 24 7.95 11.69 7.79
CA PRO A 24 8.77 11.53 6.59
C PRO A 24 9.79 10.38 6.67
N GLU A 25 10.42 10.20 7.83
CA GLU A 25 11.44 9.15 8.03
C GLU A 25 10.81 7.75 7.96
N LEU A 26 9.59 7.59 8.49
CA LEU A 26 8.88 6.32 8.41
C LEU A 26 8.23 6.10 7.05
N GLY A 27 7.78 7.17 6.39
CA GLY A 27 7.28 7.10 5.01
C GLY A 27 8.35 6.59 4.06
N SER A 28 9.57 7.12 4.15
CA SER A 28 10.70 6.66 3.35
C SER A 28 11.09 5.21 3.68
N GLN A 29 11.12 4.81 4.97
CA GLN A 29 11.35 3.41 5.35
C GLN A 29 10.25 2.47 4.84
N PHE A 30 9.00 2.91 4.92
CA PHE A 30 7.83 2.15 4.45
C PHE A 30 7.90 1.88 2.95
N LEU A 31 8.28 2.89 2.16
CA LEU A 31 8.40 2.82 0.69
C LEU A 31 9.67 2.09 0.20
N SER A 32 10.76 2.14 0.97
CA SER A 32 12.04 1.52 0.59
C SER A 32 12.21 0.09 1.13
N ALA A 33 11.35 -0.37 2.03
CA ALA A 33 11.42 -1.71 2.61
C ALA A 33 11.27 -2.80 1.51
N PRO A 34 12.30 -3.63 1.24
CA PRO A 34 12.30 -4.56 0.10
C PRO A 34 11.21 -5.64 0.14
N ARG A 35 10.64 -5.88 1.33
CA ARG A 35 9.58 -6.88 1.54
C ARG A 35 8.19 -6.27 1.54
N HIS A 36 8.06 -4.95 1.50
CA HIS A 36 6.77 -4.28 1.42
C HIS A 36 6.29 -4.25 -0.02
N GLN A 37 5.01 -4.57 -0.21
CA GLN A 37 4.29 -4.40 -1.46
C GLN A 37 3.19 -3.39 -1.20
N ILE A 38 3.27 -2.25 -1.87
CA ILE A 38 2.35 -1.13 -1.62
C ILE A 38 1.72 -0.75 -2.94
N ALA A 39 0.39 -0.74 -2.99
CA ALA A 39 -0.39 -0.27 -4.12
C ALA A 39 -1.28 0.89 -3.70
N ALA A 40 -1.39 1.90 -4.56
CA ALA A 40 -2.21 3.08 -4.31
C ALA A 40 -3.09 3.41 -5.52
N ALA A 41 -4.29 3.91 -5.23
CA ALA A 41 -5.16 4.56 -6.18
C ALA A 41 -4.95 6.06 -6.04
N ILE A 42 -4.69 6.72 -7.18
CA ILE A 42 -4.29 8.13 -7.24
C ILE A 42 -5.33 8.87 -8.09
N GLU A 43 -5.84 9.99 -7.55
CA GLU A 43 -6.65 10.97 -8.28
C GLU A 43 -5.96 12.34 -8.12
N ASP A 44 -5.67 13.03 -9.22
CA ASP A 44 -5.01 14.35 -9.22
C ASP A 44 -3.77 14.45 -8.31
N SER A 45 -2.87 13.48 -8.40
CA SER A 45 -1.65 13.35 -7.56
C SER A 45 -1.89 13.17 -6.06
N THR A 46 -3.12 12.87 -5.66
CA THR A 46 -3.53 12.58 -4.28
C THR A 46 -3.80 11.09 -4.16
N ILE A 47 -3.22 10.41 -3.17
CA ILE A 47 -3.59 9.03 -2.88
C ILE A 47 -4.98 9.04 -2.24
N VAL A 48 -5.94 8.35 -2.85
CA VAL A 48 -7.34 8.27 -2.38
C VAL A 48 -7.69 6.90 -1.80
N GLY A 49 -6.79 5.93 -1.96
CA GLY A 49 -6.82 4.63 -1.31
C GLY A 49 -5.50 3.90 -1.50
N PHE A 50 -5.15 3.05 -0.55
CA PHE A 50 -3.96 2.21 -0.66
C PHE A 50 -4.18 0.86 -0.01
N VAL A 51 -3.32 -0.08 -0.39
CA VAL A 51 -3.15 -1.35 0.31
C VAL A 51 -1.66 -1.58 0.50
N SER A 52 -1.30 -2.09 1.68
CA SER A 52 0.06 -2.51 1.99
C SER A 52 0.07 -3.99 2.38
N ALA A 53 1.12 -4.68 1.94
CA ALA A 53 1.39 -6.05 2.32
C ALA A 53 2.87 -6.27 2.58
N VAL A 54 3.18 -7.29 3.37
CA VAL A 54 4.53 -7.71 3.70
C VAL A 54 4.73 -9.13 3.21
N ARG A 55 5.84 -9.39 2.50
CA ARG A 55 6.30 -10.77 2.28
C ARG A 55 6.79 -11.34 3.61
N HIS A 56 6.01 -12.23 4.18
CA HIS A 56 6.23 -12.86 5.46
C HIS A 56 6.90 -14.23 5.24
N ILE A 57 8.09 -14.40 5.83
CA ILE A 57 8.89 -15.62 5.70
C ILE A 57 8.77 -16.42 6.98
N HIS A 58 8.47 -17.70 6.82
CA HIS A 58 8.52 -18.68 7.89
C HIS A 58 9.52 -19.79 7.53
N PRO A 59 10.17 -20.41 8.52
CA PRO A 59 11.20 -21.42 8.26
C PRO A 59 10.65 -22.75 7.73
N ASP A 60 9.35 -23.00 7.86
CA ASP A 60 8.70 -24.31 7.64
C ASP A 60 7.61 -24.30 6.56
N LYS A 61 7.36 -23.16 5.90
CA LYS A 61 6.34 -23.02 4.85
C LYS A 61 6.75 -22.00 3.78
N PRO A 62 6.12 -22.03 2.59
CA PRO A 62 6.40 -21.06 1.53
C PRO A 62 6.16 -19.61 1.97
N ASP A 63 6.74 -18.68 1.22
CA ASP A 63 6.53 -17.23 1.39
C ASP A 63 5.03 -16.90 1.40
N GLU A 64 4.62 -16.09 2.38
CA GLU A 64 3.23 -15.64 2.50
C GLU A 64 3.15 -14.13 2.21
N LEU A 65 2.11 -13.70 1.52
CA LEU A 65 1.79 -12.28 1.39
C LEU A 65 0.79 -11.89 2.48
N TRP A 66 1.26 -11.19 3.52
CA TRP A 66 0.39 -10.69 4.59
C TRP A 66 -0.11 -9.28 4.24
N ILE A 67 -1.42 -9.14 3.97
CA ILE A 67 -2.07 -7.82 3.87
C ILE A 67 -2.05 -7.12 5.24
N ASN A 68 -1.26 -6.06 5.35
CA ASN A 68 -1.09 -5.30 6.58
C ASN A 68 -2.19 -4.25 6.75
N GLU A 69 -2.52 -3.51 5.68
CA GLU A 69 -3.51 -2.44 5.75
C GLU A 69 -4.23 -2.26 4.41
N VAL A 70 -5.53 -1.98 4.48
CA VAL A 70 -6.36 -1.55 3.35
C VAL A 70 -7.13 -0.31 3.78
N ALA A 71 -6.94 0.80 3.09
CA ALA A 71 -7.65 2.04 3.36
C ALA A 71 -8.16 2.68 2.08
N VAL A 72 -9.38 3.20 2.12
CA VAL A 72 -9.96 4.04 1.06
C VAL A 72 -10.62 5.22 1.73
N ALA A 73 -10.29 6.43 1.26
CA ALA A 73 -10.82 7.67 1.79
C ALA A 73 -12.35 7.69 1.67
N LYS A 74 -13.04 8.30 2.64
CA LYS A 74 -14.49 8.14 2.82
C LYS A 74 -15.28 8.49 1.55
N ALA A 75 -14.90 9.54 0.83
CA ALA A 75 -15.55 9.99 -0.41
C ALA A 75 -15.36 9.05 -1.61
N TYR A 76 -14.39 8.13 -1.53
CA TYR A 76 -14.00 7.20 -2.59
C TYR A 76 -14.45 5.76 -2.33
N ARG A 77 -15.06 5.50 -1.16
CA ARG A 77 -15.58 4.18 -0.82
C ARG A 77 -16.73 3.79 -1.73
N ARG A 78 -16.98 2.47 -1.82
CA ARG A 78 -18.05 1.86 -2.65
C ARG A 78 -17.90 2.05 -4.17
N LYS A 79 -16.73 2.51 -4.63
CA LYS A 79 -16.36 2.63 -6.05
C LYS A 79 -15.49 1.47 -6.58
N GLY A 80 -15.35 0.39 -5.82
CA GLY A 80 -14.52 -0.76 -6.19
C GLY A 80 -13.00 -0.61 -5.99
N ILE A 81 -12.52 0.55 -5.51
CA ILE A 81 -11.07 0.83 -5.35
C ILE A 81 -10.34 -0.24 -4.54
N ALA A 82 -10.86 -0.63 -3.37
CA ALA A 82 -10.21 -1.63 -2.51
C ALA A 82 -10.09 -3.00 -3.21
N ASP A 83 -11.11 -3.41 -3.98
CA ASP A 83 -11.10 -4.67 -4.72
C ASP A 83 -10.03 -4.64 -5.83
N THR A 84 -9.96 -3.55 -6.60
CA THR A 84 -8.93 -3.35 -7.62
C THR A 84 -7.52 -3.37 -7.02
N LEU A 85 -7.31 -2.69 -5.90
CA LEU A 85 -6.02 -2.64 -5.21
C LEU A 85 -5.60 -4.01 -4.67
N LEU A 86 -6.51 -4.76 -4.06
CA LEU A 86 -6.23 -6.12 -3.58
C LEU A 86 -5.90 -7.06 -4.75
N LYS A 87 -6.64 -6.98 -5.86
CA LYS A 87 -6.33 -7.76 -7.07
C LYS A 87 -4.94 -7.47 -7.61
N LEU A 88 -4.53 -6.20 -7.61
CA LEU A 88 -3.18 -5.80 -8.01
C LEU A 88 -2.12 -6.40 -7.08
N LEU A 89 -2.33 -6.36 -5.76
CA LEU A 89 -1.41 -6.99 -4.82
C LEU A 89 -1.36 -8.51 -4.93
N PHE A 90 -2.49 -9.17 -5.13
CA PHE A 90 -2.50 -10.62 -5.33
C PHE A 90 -1.80 -11.03 -6.61
N HIS A 91 -1.88 -10.20 -7.66
CA HIS A 91 -1.11 -10.42 -8.87
C HIS A 91 0.39 -10.26 -8.60
N CYS A 92 0.80 -9.17 -7.96
CA CYS A 92 2.19 -8.94 -7.56
C CYS A 92 2.73 -10.08 -6.66
N GLY A 93 1.94 -10.55 -5.70
CA GLY A 93 2.29 -11.70 -4.85
C GLY A 93 2.60 -12.95 -5.66
N ARG A 94 1.72 -13.32 -6.61
CA ARG A 94 1.93 -14.47 -7.49
C ARG A 94 3.16 -14.36 -8.39
N GLU A 95 3.57 -13.13 -8.75
CA GLU A 95 4.80 -12.91 -9.53
C GLU A 95 6.06 -13.07 -8.67
N LEU A 96 5.96 -12.92 -7.35
CA LEU A 96 7.08 -13.00 -6.41
C LEU A 96 7.35 -14.42 -5.88
N GLY A 97 6.38 -15.33 -5.98
CA GLY A 97 6.49 -16.73 -5.56
C GLY A 97 5.33 -17.17 -4.67
#